data_AF-A0A2N2CQH1-F1
#
_entry.id   AF-A0A2N2CQH1-F1
#
_cell.length_a   1.000
_cell.length_b   1.000
_cell.length_c   1.000
_cell.angle_alpha   90.00
_cell.angle_beta   90.00
_cell.angle_gamma   90.00
#
_symmetry.space_group_name_H-M   'P 1'
#
loop_
_entity.id
_entity.type
_entity.pdbx_description
1 polymer ?
#
loop_
_entity_poly.entity_id
_entity_poly.type
_entity_poly.pdbx_seq_one_letter_code
_entity_poly.pdbx_strand_id
1 'polypeptide(L)'
;MTVEYTPEGVCSRKMIVSAEDGVITKTQIIGGCSGNSQGICSLIEGMKVEDAISRLQGIRCGLKRTSCPDQLSIAMQALLDTEAQQ
;
A
#
# COMPACT_ATOMS: atom_id res chain seq x y z
N MET A 1 -2.91 -6.13 -12.51
CA MET A 1 -4.10 -5.56 -11.81
C MET A 1 -3.73 -4.25 -11.15
N THR A 2 -4.67 -3.31 -11.03
CA THR A 2 -4.45 -2.01 -10.36
C THR A 2 -5.63 -1.67 -9.47
N VAL A 3 -5.34 -1.29 -8.23
CA VAL A 3 -6.33 -0.82 -7.24
C VAL A 3 -6.05 0.65 -6.93
N GLU A 4 -7.12 1.44 -6.89
CA GLU A 4 -7.09 2.79 -6.34
C GLU A 4 -7.82 2.80 -5.00
N TYR A 5 -7.22 3.43 -3.99
CA TYR A 5 -7.72 3.44 -2.63
C TYR A 5 -7.64 4.84 -2.03
N THR A 6 -8.71 5.27 -1.36
CA THR A 6 -8.74 6.51 -0.58
C THR A 6 -8.48 6.17 0.88
N PRO A 7 -7.31 6.52 1.43
CA PRO A 7 -6.93 6.10 2.77
C PRO A 7 -7.59 6.96 3.85
N GLU A 8 -7.84 6.36 5.02
CA GLU A 8 -8.50 7.01 6.14
C GLU A 8 -7.56 7.22 7.33
N GLY A 9 -7.76 8.32 8.08
CA GLY A 9 -6.98 8.61 9.29
C GLY A 9 -5.52 9.01 9.05
N VAL A 10 -5.11 9.27 7.81
CA VAL A 10 -3.74 9.61 7.41
C VAL A 10 -3.67 10.94 6.63
N CYS A 11 -2.46 11.40 6.30
CA CYS A 11 -2.25 12.66 5.57
C CYS A 11 -2.29 12.50 4.04
N SER A 12 -2.09 11.29 3.53
CA SER A 12 -2.23 10.97 2.11
C SER A 12 -3.69 11.01 1.69
N ARG A 13 -3.94 11.30 0.41
CA ARG A 13 -5.27 11.51 -0.16
C ARG A 13 -5.69 10.40 -1.12
N LYS A 14 -4.73 9.70 -1.73
CA LYS A 14 -4.98 8.61 -2.66
C LYS A 14 -3.79 7.66 -2.68
N MET A 15 -4.04 6.38 -2.87
CA MET A 15 -3.06 5.33 -3.08
C MET A 15 -3.41 4.56 -4.34
N ILE A 16 -2.40 4.19 -5.10
CA ILE A 16 -2.54 3.40 -6.33
C ILE A 16 -1.52 2.28 -6.24
N VAL A 17 -1.96 1.03 -6.36
CA VAL A 17 -1.09 -0.15 -6.32
C VAL A 17 -1.38 -1.03 -7.50
N SER A 18 -0.33 -1.42 -8.22
CA SER A 18 -0.38 -2.36 -9.32
C SER A 18 0.41 -3.62 -8.98
N ALA A 19 -0.14 -4.77 -9.32
CA ALA A 19 0.52 -6.06 -9.17
C ALA A 19 0.22 -6.99 -10.36
N GLU A 20 1.16 -7.85 -10.69
CA GLU A 20 1.07 -8.88 -11.73
C GLU A 20 1.63 -10.19 -11.14
N ASP A 21 0.90 -11.30 -11.31
CA ASP A 21 1.25 -12.61 -10.76
C ASP A 21 1.61 -12.59 -9.25
N GLY A 22 0.83 -11.87 -8.44
CA GLY A 22 1.08 -11.68 -7.01
C GLY A 22 2.29 -10.80 -6.65
N VAL A 23 2.96 -10.17 -7.62
CA VAL A 23 4.13 -9.31 -7.42
C VAL A 23 3.79 -7.85 -7.68
N ILE A 24 4.18 -6.96 -6.78
CA ILE A 24 3.96 -5.52 -6.90
C ILE A 24 4.81 -4.96 -8.04
N THR A 25 4.17 -4.38 -9.05
CA THR A 25 4.86 -3.76 -10.19
C THR A 25 5.01 -2.25 -10.03
N LYS A 26 4.06 -1.60 -9.33
CA LYS A 26 4.10 -0.15 -9.12
C LYS A 26 3.28 0.27 -7.92
N THR A 27 3.79 1.25 -7.16
CA THR A 27 3.04 1.84 -6.04
C THR A 27 3.13 3.36 -6.06
N GLN A 28 2.02 4.05 -5.81
CA GLN A 28 1.99 5.50 -5.65
C GLN A 28 1.15 5.92 -4.45
N ILE A 29 1.70 6.79 -3.61
CA ILE A 29 0.97 7.48 -2.54
C ILE A 29 0.93 8.97 -2.87
N ILE A 30 -0.27 9.52 -3.02
CA ILE A 30 -0.51 10.92 -3.37
C ILE A 30 -0.86 11.70 -2.12
N GLY A 31 -0.07 12.74 -1.82
CA GLY A 31 -0.19 13.55 -0.61
C GLY A 31 0.49 12.94 0.62
N GLY A 32 0.64 13.75 1.67
CA GLY A 32 1.41 13.38 2.86
C GLY A 32 2.91 13.66 2.71
N CYS A 33 3.74 12.86 3.37
CA CYS A 33 5.20 13.05 3.38
C CYS A 33 5.81 12.52 2.07
N SER A 34 6.19 13.43 1.17
CA SER A 34 6.69 13.08 -0.16
C SER A 34 7.89 12.11 -0.14
N GLY A 35 8.91 12.39 0.67
CA GLY A 35 10.13 11.58 0.71
C GLY A 35 9.91 10.17 1.25
N ASN A 36 9.24 10.04 2.41
CA ASN A 36 8.95 8.74 2.99
C ASN A 36 8.01 7.91 2.10
N SER A 37 6.97 8.53 1.53
CA SER A 37 6.06 7.84 0.61
C SER A 37 6.80 7.27 -0.60
N GLN A 38 7.68 8.05 -1.24
CA GLN A 38 8.49 7.57 -2.37
C GLN A 38 9.43 6.44 -1.95
N GLY A 39 10.09 6.57 -0.79
CA GLY A 39 10.97 5.54 -0.27
C GLY A 39 10.25 4.22 -0.03
N ILE A 40 9.09 4.24 0.62
CA ILE A 40 8.28 3.04 0.86
C ILE A 40 7.83 2.40 -0.46
N CYS A 41 7.31 3.19 -1.40
CA CYS A 41 6.92 2.68 -2.73
C CYS A 41 8.09 1.96 -3.41
N SER A 42 9.26 2.59 -3.44
CA SER A 42 10.45 2.00 -4.06
C SER A 42 10.94 0.74 -3.36
N LEU A 43 10.76 0.61 -2.04
CA LEU A 43 11.22 -0.55 -1.27
C LEU A 43 10.36 -1.80 -1.47
N ILE A 44 9.07 -1.62 -1.79
CA ILE A 44 8.13 -2.73 -1.93
C ILE A 44 7.86 -3.14 -3.38
N GLU A 45 8.25 -2.31 -4.36
CA GLU A 45 8.22 -2.70 -5.76
C GLU A 45 9.10 -3.94 -6.00
N GLY A 46 8.54 -4.94 -6.69
CA GLY A 46 9.14 -6.25 -6.88
C GLY A 46 8.93 -7.25 -5.73
N MET A 47 8.30 -6.84 -4.62
CA MET A 47 7.91 -7.77 -3.55
C MET A 47 6.60 -8.49 -3.89
N LYS A 48 6.42 -9.68 -3.29
CA LYS A 48 5.10 -10.30 -3.23
C LYS A 48 4.14 -9.42 -2.43
N VAL A 49 2.90 -9.34 -2.89
CA VAL A 49 1.85 -8.53 -2.24
C VAL A 49 1.68 -8.93 -0.76
N GLU A 50 1.67 -10.24 -0.47
CA GLU A 50 1.54 -10.79 0.88
C GLU A 50 2.69 -10.37 1.81
N ASP A 51 3.93 -10.42 1.30
CA ASP A 51 5.11 -10.02 2.05
C ASP A 51 5.08 -8.52 2.38
N ALA A 52 4.67 -7.69 1.41
CA ALA A 52 4.52 -6.26 1.63
C ALA A 52 3.43 -5.93 2.64
N ILE A 53 2.26 -6.60 2.58
CA ILE A 53 1.19 -6.45 3.57
C ILE A 53 1.73 -6.78 4.97
N SER A 54 2.39 -7.94 5.12
CA SER A 54 2.90 -8.40 6.41
C SER A 54 3.90 -7.43 7.06
N ARG A 55 4.71 -6.75 6.23
CA ARG A 55 5.73 -5.78 6.67
C ARG A 55 5.14 -4.42 7.05
N LEU A 56 4.07 -4.00 6.38
CA LEU A 56 3.53 -2.64 6.51
C LEU A 56 2.32 -2.54 7.45
N GLN A 57 1.58 -3.63 7.64
CA GLN A 57 0.39 -3.65 8.49
C GLN A 57 0.70 -3.26 9.95
N GLY A 58 -0.19 -2.48 10.54
CA GLY A 58 -0.12 -2.04 11.94
C GLY A 58 0.88 -0.92 12.23
N ILE A 59 1.67 -0.46 11.26
CA ILE A 59 2.59 0.67 11.47
C ILE A 59 1.76 1.93 11.81
N ARG A 60 2.16 2.66 12.85
CA ARG A 60 1.47 3.87 13.31
C ARG A 60 2.26 5.13 13.04
N CYS A 61 1.56 6.24 12.79
CA CYS A 61 2.15 7.56 12.62
C CYS A 61 1.90 8.42 13.86
N GLY A 62 2.88 8.50 14.76
CA GLY A 62 2.76 9.24 16.02
C GLY A 62 1.61 8.69 16.87
N LEU A 63 0.67 9.57 17.26
CA LEU A 63 -0.51 9.22 18.07
C LEU A 63 -1.68 8.65 17.24
N LYS A 64 -1.56 8.60 15.91
CA LYS A 64 -2.62 8.08 15.04
C LYS A 64 -2.76 6.56 15.20
N ARG A 65 -3.97 6.05 15.02
CA ARG A 65 -4.25 4.60 15.07
C ARG A 65 -3.72 3.82 13.85
N THR A 66 -3.26 4.52 12.83
CA THR A 66 -2.84 4.03 11.51
C THR A 66 -1.70 4.89 10.94
N SER A 67 -1.16 4.50 9.79
CA SER A 67 -0.16 5.24 9.00
C SER A 67 -0.34 5.01 7.50
N CYS A 68 0.39 5.77 6.66
CA CYS A 68 0.35 5.53 5.21
C CYS A 68 0.79 4.10 4.83
N PRO A 69 1.89 3.54 5.38
CA PRO A 69 2.20 2.10 5.24
C PRO A 69 1.05 1.17 5.61
N ASP A 70 0.41 1.39 6.75
CA ASP A 70 -0.67 0.54 7.24
C ASP A 70 -1.89 0.59 6.32
N GLN A 71 -2.31 1.79 5.92
CA GLN A 71 -3.37 1.97 4.92
C GLN A 71 -3.01 1.39 3.55
N LEU A 72 -1.73 1.39 3.18
CA LEU A 72 -1.28 0.77 1.93
C LEU A 72 -1.44 -0.75 1.98
N SER A 73 -1.22 -1.37 3.15
CA SER A 73 -1.46 -2.81 3.33
C SER A 73 -2.93 -3.18 3.12
N ILE A 74 -3.86 -2.34 3.58
CA ILE A 74 -5.30 -2.49 3.36
C ILE A 74 -5.64 -2.37 1.87
N ALA A 75 -5.05 -1.39 1.17
CA ALA A 75 -5.24 -1.24 -0.28
C ALA A 75 -4.76 -2.48 -1.05
N MET A 76 -3.64 -3.07 -0.62
CA MET A 76 -3.06 -4.27 -1.23
C MET A 76 -3.88 -5.54 -0.98
N GLN A 77 -4.64 -5.62 0.12
CA GLN A 77 -5.52 -6.76 0.39
C GLN A 77 -6.54 -6.99 -0.74
N ALA A 78 -7.05 -5.90 -1.34
CA ALA A 78 -7.98 -5.98 -2.47
C ALA A 78 -7.38 -6.63 -3.73
N LEU A 79 -6.05 -6.64 -3.87
CA LEU A 79 -5.38 -7.34 -4.97
C LEU A 79 -5.44 -8.86 -4.79
N LEU A 80 -5.31 -9.34 -3.55
CA LEU A 80 -5.37 -10.77 -3.23
C LEU A 80 -6.79 -11.33 -3.36
N ASP A 81 -7.78 -10.56 -2.92
CA ASP A 81 -9.19 -10.98 -3.00
C ASP A 81 -9.68 -11.12 -4.45
N THR A 82 -9.06 -10.38 -5.39
CA THR A 82 -9.38 -10.42 -6.82
C THR A 82 -8.71 -11.61 -7.53
N GLU A 83 -7.55 -12.08 -7.07
CA GLU A 83 -6.88 -13.29 -7.59
C GLU A 83 -7.63 -14.57 -7.21
N ALA A 84 -8.30 -14.60 -6.06
CA ALA A 84 -9.08 -15.75 -5.60
C ALA A 84 -10.36 -16.04 -6.43
N GLN A 85 -10.69 -15.18 -7.40
CA GLN A 85 -11.88 -15.30 -8.26
C GLN A 85 -11.56 -15.70 -9.71
N GLN A 86 -10.31 -16.10 -10.00
CA GLN A 86 -9.89 -16.59 -11.33
C GLN A 86 -9.70 -18.10 -11.37
#